data_AF-A0A7S4JTS0-F1
#
_entry.id   AF-A0A7S4JTS0-F1
#
_cell.length_a   1.000
_cell.length_b   1.000
_cell.length_c   1.000
_cell.angle_alpha   90.00
_cell.angle_beta   90.00
_cell.angle_gamma   90.00
#
_symmetry.space_group_name_H-M   'P 1'
#
loop_
_entity.id
_entity.type
_entity.pdbx_description
1 polymer ?
#
loop_
_entity_poly.entity_id
_entity_poly.type
_entity_poly.pdbx_seq_one_letter_code
_entity_poly.pdbx_strand_id
1 'polypeptide(L)'
;MPLTELAAATLTVTLTTADDAVWLVPYTASSLPTWTRAVHALLFVGTLELLAVACVAIAALIERAVLAGGEGNRWAASEDIVLGCAGAALCWTIAIFLFARKMIRRRRKRREAAERLAVSVSAEISLTADYGAVEAGDSQSSSSSSSSEQSIDDIPSEPSPWTVIALTTLGALDEVSYFPALLVGNVFSPFELCFGTFLAACIILAVVTLFLVWCTPVIRFFDKIPLYGIVAL
;
A
#
# COMPACT_ATOMS: atom_id res chain seq x y z
N MET A 1 -28.21 -10.77 -16.34
CA MET A 1 -26.78 -10.65 -16.72
C MET A 1 -26.34 -11.97 -17.32
N PRO A 2 -25.77 -11.97 -18.53
CA PRO A 2 -25.18 -13.18 -19.09
C PRO A 2 -23.95 -13.57 -18.24
N LEU A 3 -23.91 -14.82 -17.80
CA LEU A 3 -22.82 -15.34 -16.95
C LEU A 3 -21.44 -15.18 -17.59
N THR A 4 -21.38 -15.08 -18.92
CA THR A 4 -20.16 -14.90 -19.70
C THR A 4 -19.51 -13.55 -19.49
N GLU A 5 -20.28 -12.46 -19.38
CA GLU A 5 -19.75 -11.11 -19.16
C GLU A 5 -19.17 -10.97 -17.75
N LEU A 6 -19.90 -11.50 -16.75
CA LEU A 6 -19.41 -11.54 -15.37
C LEU A 6 -18.14 -12.39 -15.26
N ALA A 7 -18.09 -13.54 -15.92
CA ALA A 7 -16.90 -14.39 -15.93
C ALA A 7 -15.71 -13.69 -16.61
N ALA A 8 -15.94 -12.97 -17.70
CA ALA A 8 -14.90 -12.21 -18.39
C ALA A 8 -14.39 -11.04 -17.53
N ALA A 9 -15.27 -10.29 -16.87
CA ALA A 9 -14.89 -9.24 -15.92
C ALA A 9 -14.06 -9.81 -14.77
N THR A 10 -14.55 -10.89 -14.14
CA THR A 10 -13.85 -11.57 -13.05
C THR A 10 -12.49 -12.07 -13.48
N LEU A 11 -12.38 -12.72 -14.64
CA LEU A 11 -11.11 -13.23 -15.17
C LEU A 11 -10.14 -12.10 -15.47
N THR A 12 -10.61 -11.02 -16.10
CA THR A 12 -9.78 -9.86 -16.44
C THR A 12 -9.20 -9.26 -15.16
N VAL A 13 -10.06 -8.96 -14.18
CA VAL A 13 -9.61 -8.40 -12.89
C VAL A 13 -8.70 -9.40 -12.19
N THR A 14 -9.01 -10.69 -12.16
CA THR A 14 -8.16 -11.71 -11.52
C THR A 14 -6.77 -11.76 -12.16
N LEU A 15 -6.67 -11.64 -13.48
CA LEU A 15 -5.39 -11.66 -14.18
C LEU A 15 -4.55 -10.41 -13.90
N THR A 16 -5.18 -9.23 -13.77
CA THR A 16 -4.48 -7.99 -13.43
C THR A 16 -4.12 -7.92 -11.95
N THR A 17 -4.97 -8.43 -11.05
CA THR A 17 -4.71 -8.46 -9.59
C THR A 17 -3.77 -9.61 -9.17
N ALA A 18 -3.43 -10.53 -10.08
CA ALA A 18 -2.67 -11.74 -9.72
C ALA A 18 -1.21 -11.45 -9.33
N ASP A 19 -0.56 -10.49 -9.98
CA ASP A 19 0.79 -10.07 -9.60
C ASP A 19 0.76 -9.29 -8.29
N ASP A 20 -0.30 -8.53 -8.05
CA ASP A 20 -0.52 -7.80 -6.81
C ASP A 20 -0.67 -8.72 -5.59
N ALA A 21 -1.23 -9.90 -5.82
CA ALA A 21 -1.33 -10.95 -4.82
C ALA A 21 0.04 -11.41 -4.30
N VAL A 22 1.12 -11.20 -5.07
CA VAL A 22 2.48 -11.50 -4.62
C VAL A 22 2.89 -10.60 -3.44
N TRP A 23 2.41 -9.35 -3.41
CA TRP A 23 2.67 -8.43 -2.29
C TRP A 23 1.97 -8.85 -0.99
N LEU A 24 0.94 -9.69 -1.06
CA LEU A 24 0.27 -10.26 0.11
C LEU A 24 1.02 -11.42 0.75
N VAL A 25 1.97 -12.03 0.04
CA VAL A 25 2.66 -13.24 0.51
C VAL A 25 3.34 -13.04 1.88
N PRO A 26 4.07 -11.93 2.15
CA PRO A 26 4.67 -11.70 3.46
C PRO A 26 3.63 -11.55 4.59
N TYR A 27 2.43 -11.06 4.26
CA TYR A 27 1.36 -10.79 5.23
C TYR A 27 0.45 -12.00 5.49
N THR A 28 0.55 -13.02 4.65
CA THR A 28 -0.23 -14.26 4.74
C THR A 28 0.63 -15.44 5.21
N ALA A 29 1.91 -15.21 5.49
CA ALA A 29 2.86 -16.18 6.00
C ALA A 29 2.35 -16.90 7.26
N SER A 30 2.71 -18.17 7.39
CA SER A 30 2.22 -19.07 8.45
C SER A 30 2.69 -18.71 9.87
N SER A 31 3.60 -17.75 10.02
CA SER A 31 4.10 -17.29 11.31
C SER A 31 3.11 -16.41 12.08
N LEU A 32 2.09 -15.86 11.40
CA LEU A 32 1.10 -14.97 12.00
C LEU A 32 -0.13 -15.74 12.52
N PRO A 33 -0.77 -15.28 13.61
CA PRO A 33 -2.05 -15.83 14.07
C PRO A 33 -3.13 -15.82 12.98
N THR A 34 -3.97 -16.86 12.94
CA THR A 34 -5.03 -17.02 11.93
C THR A 34 -5.97 -15.82 11.86
N TRP A 35 -6.29 -15.21 13.02
CA TRP A 35 -7.14 -14.01 13.08
C TRP A 35 -6.49 -12.82 12.38
N THR A 36 -5.20 -12.57 12.64
CA THR A 36 -4.45 -11.48 11.99
C THR A 36 -4.40 -11.67 10.48
N ARG A 37 -4.20 -12.91 10.02
CA ARG A 37 -4.27 -13.25 8.58
C ARG A 37 -5.65 -12.96 7.99
N ALA A 38 -6.73 -13.33 8.69
CA ALA A 38 -8.10 -13.05 8.25
C ALA A 38 -8.38 -11.54 8.18
N VAL A 39 -7.90 -10.76 9.16
CA VAL A 39 -8.05 -9.29 9.15
C VAL A 39 -7.28 -8.68 7.97
N HIS A 40 -6.03 -9.09 7.71
CA HIS A 40 -5.27 -8.58 6.56
C HIS A 40 -5.91 -8.96 5.22
N ALA A 41 -6.43 -10.18 5.12
CA ALA A 41 -7.20 -10.65 3.97
C ALA A 41 -8.47 -9.80 3.72
N LEU A 42 -9.27 -9.55 4.77
CA LEU A 42 -10.45 -8.71 4.67
C LEU A 42 -10.10 -7.26 4.31
N LEU A 43 -9.01 -6.73 4.87
CA LEU A 43 -8.51 -5.39 4.52
C LEU A 43 -8.09 -5.31 3.05
N PHE A 44 -7.45 -6.35 2.52
CA PHE A 44 -7.09 -6.41 1.09
C PHE A 44 -8.34 -6.36 0.21
N VAL A 45 -9.28 -7.30 0.41
CA VAL A 45 -10.53 -7.38 -0.36
C VAL A 45 -11.32 -6.07 -0.25
N GLY A 46 -11.47 -5.54 0.97
CA GLY A 46 -12.18 -4.29 1.19
C GLY A 46 -11.50 -3.06 0.56
N THR A 47 -10.16 -3.04 0.49
CA THR A 47 -9.43 -1.95 -0.17
C THR A 47 -9.62 -2.00 -1.68
N LEU A 48 -9.50 -3.19 -2.29
CA LEU A 48 -9.75 -3.37 -3.73
C LEU A 48 -11.18 -2.99 -4.11
N GLU A 49 -12.17 -3.47 -3.34
CA GLU A 49 -13.57 -3.17 -3.59
C GLU A 49 -13.88 -1.67 -3.45
N LEU A 50 -13.31 -1.01 -2.42
CA LEU A 50 -13.46 0.43 -2.26
C LEU A 50 -12.85 1.20 -3.44
N LEU A 51 -11.71 0.75 -3.96
CA LEU A 51 -11.06 1.33 -5.14
C LEU A 51 -11.94 1.15 -6.39
N ALA A 52 -12.51 -0.04 -6.60
CA ALA A 52 -13.42 -0.32 -7.70
C ALA A 52 -14.65 0.58 -7.67
N VAL A 53 -15.31 0.69 -6.51
CA VAL A 53 -16.46 1.56 -6.30
C VAL A 53 -16.11 3.02 -6.51
N ALA A 54 -14.92 3.47 -6.05
CA ALA A 54 -14.45 4.83 -6.27
C ALA A 54 -14.24 5.12 -7.77
N CYS A 55 -13.65 4.17 -8.52
CA CYS A 55 -13.48 4.30 -9.97
C CYS A 55 -14.81 4.42 -10.69
N VAL A 56 -15.78 3.56 -10.35
CA VAL A 56 -17.13 3.60 -10.89
C VAL A 56 -17.82 4.93 -10.58
N ALA A 57 -17.73 5.41 -9.34
CA ALA A 57 -18.32 6.68 -8.94
C ALA A 57 -17.73 7.86 -9.71
N ILE A 58 -16.42 7.85 -9.94
CA ILE A 58 -15.72 8.88 -10.71
C ILE A 58 -16.10 8.82 -12.19
N ALA A 59 -16.14 7.64 -12.80
CA ALA A 59 -16.61 7.46 -14.17
C ALA A 59 -18.03 8.01 -14.36
N ALA A 60 -18.95 7.67 -13.45
CA ALA A 60 -20.32 8.16 -13.47
C ALA A 60 -20.41 9.69 -13.27
N LEU A 61 -19.53 10.28 -12.46
CA LEU A 61 -19.45 11.75 -12.29
C LEU A 61 -18.97 12.43 -13.57
N ILE A 62 -17.97 11.86 -14.26
CA ILE A 62 -17.46 12.38 -15.53
C ILE A 62 -18.54 12.29 -16.60
N GLU A 63 -19.20 11.15 -16.74
CA GLU A 63 -20.30 10.95 -17.70
C GLU A 63 -21.39 12.00 -17.48
N ARG A 64 -21.82 12.23 -16.22
CA ARG A 64 -22.80 13.26 -15.88
C ARG A 64 -22.30 14.68 -16.19
N ALA A 65 -21.03 14.97 -15.94
CA ALA A 65 -20.44 16.27 -16.23
C ALA A 65 -20.36 16.54 -17.74
N VAL A 66 -20.04 15.52 -18.54
CA VAL A 66 -20.01 15.58 -20.01
C VAL A 66 -21.44 15.80 -20.55
N LEU A 67 -22.43 15.04 -20.06
CA LEU A 67 -23.83 15.20 -20.46
C LEU A 67 -24.42 16.56 -20.07
N ALA A 68 -24.04 17.12 -18.93
CA ALA A 68 -24.45 18.45 -18.50
C ALA A 68 -23.82 19.59 -19.32
N GLY A 69 -22.74 19.31 -20.06
CA GLY A 69 -21.97 20.29 -20.84
C GLY A 69 -22.65 20.86 -22.09
N GLY A 70 -23.80 20.32 -22.51
CA GLY A 70 -24.65 20.88 -23.58
C GLY A 70 -24.15 20.65 -25.01
N GLU A 71 -25.10 20.63 -25.96
CA GLU A 71 -25.04 20.21 -27.39
C GLU A 71 -24.05 20.97 -28.33
N GLY A 72 -22.97 21.53 -27.81
CA GLY A 72 -21.91 22.19 -28.58
C GLY A 72 -20.89 21.23 -29.21
N ASN A 73 -21.35 20.18 -29.89
CA ASN A 73 -20.76 19.25 -30.88
C ASN A 73 -19.23 19.11 -31.13
N ARG A 74 -18.34 19.43 -30.18
CA ARG A 74 -16.88 19.36 -30.36
C ARG A 74 -16.16 18.40 -29.41
N TRP A 75 -16.88 17.78 -28.48
CA TRP A 75 -16.30 17.00 -27.36
C TRP A 75 -16.29 15.48 -27.56
N ALA A 76 -16.97 14.94 -28.59
CA ALA A 76 -16.97 13.51 -28.85
C ALA A 76 -15.55 12.96 -29.17
N ALA A 77 -14.68 13.77 -29.78
CA ALA A 77 -13.28 13.40 -30.01
C ALA A 77 -12.39 13.59 -28.76
N SER A 78 -12.90 14.18 -27.68
CA SER A 78 -12.15 14.37 -26.43
C SER A 78 -12.61 13.44 -25.31
N GLU A 79 -13.56 12.53 -25.53
CA GLU A 79 -14.10 11.70 -24.46
C GLU A 79 -13.01 10.77 -23.91
N ASP A 80 -12.24 10.11 -24.79
CA ASP A 80 -11.06 9.32 -24.41
C ASP A 80 -9.99 10.17 -23.70
N ILE A 81 -9.80 11.42 -24.13
CA ILE A 81 -8.81 12.33 -23.55
C ILE A 81 -9.27 12.78 -22.16
N VAL A 82 -10.54 13.13 -21.99
CA VAL A 82 -11.13 13.56 -20.71
C VAL A 82 -11.09 12.40 -19.73
N LEU A 83 -11.39 11.19 -20.19
CA LEU A 83 -11.35 9.99 -19.37
C LEU A 83 -9.92 9.62 -18.95
N GLY A 84 -8.98 9.66 -19.90
CA GLY A 84 -7.55 9.49 -19.60
C GLY A 84 -7.03 10.55 -18.63
N CYS A 85 -7.43 11.81 -18.82
CA CYS A 85 -7.10 12.91 -17.89
C CYS A 85 -7.71 12.68 -16.50
N ALA A 86 -8.93 12.16 -16.43
CA ALA A 86 -9.61 11.93 -15.16
C ALA A 86 -9.05 10.71 -14.41
N GLY A 87 -8.73 9.62 -15.13
CA GLY A 87 -7.99 8.49 -14.57
C GLY A 87 -6.61 8.92 -14.07
N ALA A 88 -5.90 9.75 -14.84
CA ALA A 88 -4.65 10.35 -14.41
C ALA A 88 -4.83 11.24 -13.17
N ALA A 89 -5.85 12.10 -13.14
CA ALA A 89 -6.15 12.96 -12.00
C ALA A 89 -6.48 12.15 -10.74
N LEU A 90 -7.21 11.04 -10.88
CA LEU A 90 -7.49 10.10 -9.80
C LEU A 90 -6.22 9.43 -9.28
N CYS A 91 -5.39 8.92 -10.19
CA CYS A 91 -4.08 8.38 -9.86
C CYS A 91 -3.21 9.39 -9.11
N TRP A 92 -3.14 10.64 -9.59
CA TRP A 92 -2.41 11.73 -8.94
C TRP A 92 -2.97 12.09 -7.57
N THR A 93 -4.29 12.13 -7.41
CA THR A 93 -4.90 12.41 -6.10
C THR A 93 -4.61 11.30 -5.09
N ILE A 94 -4.66 10.03 -5.49
CA ILE A 94 -4.26 8.89 -4.65
C ILE A 94 -2.76 8.99 -4.30
N ALA A 95 -1.90 9.26 -5.28
CA ALA A 95 -0.46 9.40 -5.05
C ALA A 95 -0.13 10.56 -4.10
N ILE A 96 -0.76 11.73 -4.28
CA ILE A 96 -0.61 12.89 -3.39
C ILE A 96 -1.10 12.55 -1.98
N PHE A 97 -2.24 11.87 -1.85
CA PHE A 97 -2.76 11.45 -0.56
C PHE A 97 -1.79 10.51 0.18
N LEU A 98 -1.27 9.48 -0.50
CA LEU A 98 -0.28 8.55 0.06
C LEU A 98 1.02 9.27 0.42
N PHE A 99 1.48 10.20 -0.42
CA PHE A 99 2.67 11.01 -0.18
C PHE A 99 2.51 11.95 1.03
N ALA A 100 1.40 12.69 1.09
CA ALA A 100 1.08 13.58 2.21
C ALA A 100 1.02 12.80 3.52
N ARG A 101 0.38 11.63 3.50
CA ARG A 101 0.32 10.74 4.65
C ARG A 101 1.70 10.24 5.09
N LYS A 102 2.55 9.81 4.15
CA LYS A 102 3.94 9.41 4.42
C LYS A 102 4.71 10.58 5.04
N MET A 103 4.50 11.80 4.54
CA MET A 103 5.12 13.01 5.08
C MET A 103 4.66 13.31 6.51
N ILE A 104 3.37 13.21 6.82
CA ILE A 104 2.83 13.41 8.17
C ILE A 104 3.42 12.39 9.15
N ARG A 105 3.51 11.11 8.76
CA ARG A 105 4.14 10.07 9.59
C ARG A 105 5.63 10.35 9.84
N ARG A 106 6.38 10.74 8.81
CA ARG A 106 7.79 11.14 8.96
C ARG A 106 7.93 12.33 9.89
N ARG A 107 7.03 13.32 9.83
CA ARG A 107 7.01 14.47 10.74
C ARG A 107 6.74 14.06 12.19
N ARG A 108 5.82 13.12 12.45
CA ARG A 108 5.57 12.59 13.80
C ARG A 108 6.80 11.90 14.38
N LYS A 109 7.42 10.99 13.63
CA LYS A 109 8.66 10.30 14.07
C LYS A 109 9.80 11.28 14.36
N ARG A 110 9.96 12.33 13.54
CA ARG A 110 10.96 13.38 13.78
C ARG A 110 10.68 14.20 15.04
N ARG A 111 9.40 14.47 15.36
CA ARG A 111 9.02 15.16 16.60
C ARG A 111 9.32 14.30 17.83
N GLU A 112 8.95 13.02 17.80
CA GLU A 112 9.24 12.07 18.89
C GLU A 112 10.76 11.90 19.12
N ALA A 113 11.54 11.80 18.03
CA ALA A 113 13.00 11.73 18.14
C ALA A 113 13.62 13.02 18.69
N ALA A 114 13.12 14.19 18.26
CA ALA A 114 13.59 15.48 18.78
C ALA A 114 13.22 15.67 20.26
N GLU A 115 12.04 15.23 20.68
CA GLU A 115 11.61 15.28 22.08
C GLU A 115 12.45 14.37 22.97
N ARG A 116 12.76 13.14 22.51
CA ARG A 116 13.68 12.24 23.24
C ARG A 116 15.07 12.83 23.41
N LEU A 117 15.59 13.49 22.37
CA LEU A 117 16.89 14.14 22.42
C LEU A 117 16.86 15.38 23.33
N ALA A 118 15.77 16.14 23.34
CA ALA A 118 15.59 17.25 24.27
C ALA A 118 15.56 16.76 25.73
N VAL A 119 14.84 15.68 26.02
CA VAL A 119 14.79 15.07 27.36
C VAL A 119 16.16 14.54 27.79
N SER A 120 16.91 13.87 26.91
CA SER A 120 18.25 13.38 27.25
C SER A 120 19.23 14.52 27.54
N VAL A 121 19.20 15.59 26.74
CA VAL A 121 20.03 16.79 26.96
C VAL A 121 19.64 17.49 28.26
N SER A 122 18.35 17.63 28.58
CA SER A 122 17.91 18.20 29.86
C SER A 122 18.34 17.36 31.07
N ALA A 123 18.34 16.02 30.95
CA ALA A 123 18.81 15.13 32.01
C ALA A 123 20.33 15.26 32.26
N GLU A 124 21.14 15.34 31.20
CA GLU A 124 22.59 15.57 31.31
C GLU A 124 22.89 16.93 31.96
N ILE A 125 22.19 18.00 31.56
CA ILE A 125 22.36 19.33 32.15
C ILE A 125 22.04 19.28 33.66
N SER A 126 20.96 18.60 34.06
CA SER A 126 20.60 18.45 35.48
C SER A 126 21.66 17.71 36.29
N LEU A 127 22.30 16.69 35.72
CA LEU A 127 23.39 15.93 36.36
C LEU A 127 24.65 16.79 36.53
N THR A 128 24.99 17.62 35.53
CA THR A 128 26.15 18.53 35.63
C THR A 128 25.93 19.67 36.62
N ALA A 129 24.69 20.14 36.80
CA ALA A 129 24.38 21.21 37.74
C ALA A 129 24.53 20.80 39.21
N ASP A 130 24.31 19.53 39.54
CA ASP A 130 24.40 19.01 40.92
C ASP A 130 25.86 18.75 41.36
N TYR A 131 26.77 18.54 40.41
CA TYR A 131 28.20 18.26 40.68
C TYR A 131 29.07 19.52 40.90
N GLY A 132 28.49 20.73 40.81
CA GLY A 132 29.19 22.01 40.82
C GLY A 132 29.71 22.51 42.18
N ALA A 133 29.77 21.68 43.22
CA ALA A 133 30.16 22.12 44.57
C ALA A 133 31.26 21.25 45.23
N VAL A 134 32.15 20.65 44.46
CA VAL A 134 33.36 20.01 45.00
C VAL A 134 34.60 20.55 44.30
N GLU A 135 35.51 21.07 45.11
CA GLU A 135 36.70 21.82 44.73
C GLU A 135 37.67 21.05 43.84
N ALA A 136 38.42 21.84 43.07
CA ALA A 136 39.38 21.45 42.04
C ALA A 136 40.37 20.36 42.48
N GLY A 137 40.34 19.22 41.79
CA GLY A 137 41.41 18.23 41.78
C GLY A 137 41.55 17.67 40.36
N ASP A 138 42.65 18.00 39.69
CA ASP A 138 43.00 17.60 38.33
C ASP A 138 42.80 16.10 38.09
N SER A 139 41.89 15.72 37.19
CA SER A 139 41.80 14.36 36.67
C SER A 139 41.23 14.35 35.26
N GLN A 140 42.17 14.18 34.33
CA GLN A 140 42.02 14.03 32.89
C GLN A 140 41.15 12.79 32.58
N SER A 141 39.87 12.99 32.22
CA SER A 141 39.00 11.89 31.79
C SER A 141 38.50 12.14 30.36
N SER A 142 39.04 11.34 29.45
CA SER A 142 38.69 11.25 28.04
C SER A 142 37.31 10.61 27.88
N SER A 143 36.27 11.42 27.74
CA SER A 143 34.92 10.98 27.40
C SER A 143 34.81 10.71 25.90
N SER A 144 34.95 9.43 25.53
CA SER A 144 34.68 8.93 24.19
C SER A 144 33.17 8.98 23.91
N SER A 145 32.76 9.97 23.12
CA SER A 145 31.43 10.11 22.54
C SER A 145 31.14 8.97 21.55
N SER A 146 30.52 7.90 22.05
CA SER A 146 29.97 6.83 21.21
C SER A 146 28.75 7.38 20.49
N SER A 147 28.96 7.77 19.24
CA SER A 147 27.90 8.12 18.30
C SER A 147 27.07 6.87 18.04
N SER A 148 25.88 6.84 18.61
CA SER A 148 24.85 5.85 18.35
C SER A 148 24.44 5.94 16.87
N GLU A 149 25.15 5.21 15.99
CA GLU A 149 24.66 4.85 14.68
C GLU A 149 23.38 4.02 14.88
N GLN A 150 22.26 4.73 14.87
CA GLN A 150 20.93 4.15 14.97
C GLN A 150 20.72 3.27 13.73
N SER A 151 20.98 1.98 13.91
CA SER A 151 20.85 0.93 12.91
C SER A 151 19.51 1.05 12.18
N ILE A 152 19.59 1.17 10.86
CA ILE A 152 18.44 1.29 9.94
C ILE A 152 17.62 -0.02 9.86
N ASP A 153 18.01 -1.05 10.62
CA ASP A 153 17.53 -2.43 10.48
C ASP A 153 16.41 -2.85 11.45
N ASP A 154 15.83 -1.93 12.25
CA ASP A 154 14.59 -2.22 12.97
C ASP A 154 13.40 -2.21 12.00
N ILE A 155 13.37 -3.21 11.11
CA ILE A 155 12.18 -3.59 10.34
C ILE A 155 11.15 -4.03 11.39
N PRO A 156 10.01 -3.33 11.52
CA PRO A 156 9.00 -3.70 12.50
C PRO A 156 8.60 -5.17 12.29
N SER A 157 8.84 -5.99 13.31
CA SER A 157 8.60 -7.44 13.28
C SER A 157 7.12 -7.79 13.11
N GLU A 158 6.23 -6.82 13.31
CA GLU A 158 4.80 -6.97 13.06
C GLU A 158 4.33 -6.09 11.89
N PRO A 159 3.72 -6.70 10.86
CA PRO A 159 3.18 -5.95 9.74
C PRO A 159 2.01 -5.06 10.19
N SER A 160 2.19 -3.74 10.09
CA SER A 160 1.10 -2.80 10.36
C SER A 160 -0.05 -2.99 9.35
N PRO A 161 -1.32 -3.00 9.77
CA PRO A 161 -2.48 -3.06 8.87
C PRO A 161 -2.47 -1.96 7.80
N TRP A 162 -1.88 -0.81 8.13
CA TRP A 162 -1.73 0.30 7.20
C TRP A 162 -0.75 0.03 6.07
N THR A 163 0.25 -0.81 6.31
CA THR A 163 1.19 -1.21 5.26
C THR A 163 0.47 -2.09 4.25
N VAL A 164 -0.40 -3.00 4.70
CA VAL A 164 -1.24 -3.81 3.80
C VAL A 164 -2.11 -2.92 2.94
N ILE A 165 -2.89 -2.00 3.53
CA ILE A 165 -3.72 -1.06 2.77
C ILE A 165 -2.88 -0.27 1.75
N ALA A 166 -1.72 0.25 2.15
CA ALA A 166 -0.87 1.03 1.26
C ALA A 166 -0.28 0.21 0.11
N LEU A 167 0.14 -1.04 0.36
CA LEU A 167 0.64 -1.95 -0.66
C LEU A 167 -0.47 -2.38 -1.61
N THR A 168 -1.64 -2.75 -1.09
CA THR A 168 -2.82 -3.07 -1.90
C THR A 168 -3.24 -1.90 -2.78
N THR A 169 -3.24 -0.68 -2.23
CA THR A 169 -3.57 0.52 -3.01
C THR A 169 -2.52 0.81 -4.09
N LEU A 170 -1.26 0.49 -3.83
CA LEU A 170 -0.16 0.74 -4.77
C LEU A 170 -0.10 -0.31 -5.87
N GLY A 171 -0.43 -1.56 -5.54
CA GLY A 171 -0.62 -2.63 -6.51
C GLY A 171 -1.76 -2.29 -7.46
N ALA A 172 -2.96 -2.10 -6.91
CA ALA A 172 -4.20 -1.86 -7.68
C ALA A 172 -4.27 -0.50 -8.40
N LEU A 173 -3.15 0.20 -8.50
CA LEU A 173 -3.07 1.53 -9.10
C LEU A 173 -3.11 1.45 -10.63
N ASP A 174 -2.61 0.35 -11.20
CA ASP A 174 -2.76 0.03 -12.62
C ASP A 174 -4.23 -0.30 -12.96
N GLU A 175 -4.94 -0.99 -12.07
CA GLU A 175 -6.36 -1.31 -12.16
C GLU A 175 -7.24 -0.07 -12.19
N VAL A 176 -6.99 0.84 -11.26
CA VAL A 176 -7.66 2.15 -11.18
C VAL A 176 -7.49 2.94 -12.48
N SER A 177 -6.37 2.75 -13.20
CA SER A 177 -6.13 3.44 -14.46
C SER A 177 -6.93 2.85 -15.64
N TYR A 178 -7.20 1.54 -15.64
CA TYR A 178 -7.92 0.89 -16.73
C TYR A 178 -9.44 0.85 -16.53
N PHE A 179 -9.92 0.80 -15.28
CA PHE A 179 -11.35 0.65 -14.96
C PHE A 179 -12.23 1.71 -15.63
N PRO A 180 -11.88 3.01 -15.62
CA PRO A 180 -12.65 4.03 -16.32
C PRO A 180 -12.79 3.74 -17.81
N ALA A 181 -11.70 3.31 -18.47
CA ALA A 181 -11.70 3.01 -19.91
C ALA A 181 -12.66 1.87 -20.27
N LEU A 182 -12.75 0.83 -19.44
CA LEU A 182 -13.70 -0.26 -19.67
C LEU A 182 -15.15 0.14 -19.46
N LEU A 183 -15.41 1.01 -18.48
CA LEU A 183 -16.76 1.54 -18.23
C LEU A 183 -17.25 2.41 -19.38
N VAL A 184 -16.42 3.32 -19.87
CA VAL A 184 -16.78 4.20 -21.00
C VAL A 184 -16.85 3.44 -22.31
N GLY A 185 -15.98 2.45 -22.51
CA GLY A 185 -16.10 1.53 -23.65
C GLY A 185 -17.37 0.68 -23.65
N ASN A 186 -18.22 0.80 -22.61
CA ASN A 186 -19.40 -0.05 -22.37
C ASN A 186 -19.07 -1.54 -22.49
N VAL A 187 -17.83 -1.92 -22.16
CA VAL A 187 -17.36 -3.32 -22.20
C VAL A 187 -17.99 -4.09 -21.05
N PHE A 188 -18.11 -3.44 -19.89
CA PHE A 188 -18.74 -4.00 -18.70
C PHE A 188 -19.66 -2.98 -18.06
N SER A 189 -20.76 -3.47 -17.48
CA SER A 189 -21.60 -2.61 -16.64
C SER A 189 -20.88 -2.29 -15.31
N PRO A 190 -21.17 -1.14 -14.68
CA PRO A 190 -20.61 -0.78 -13.37
C PRO A 190 -20.79 -1.86 -12.30
N PHE A 191 -21.93 -2.55 -12.33
CA PHE A 191 -22.24 -3.64 -11.40
C PHE A 191 -21.41 -4.90 -11.68
N GLU A 192 -21.21 -5.26 -12.95
CA GLU A 192 -20.36 -6.40 -13.33
C GLU A 192 -18.90 -6.16 -12.97
N LEU A 193 -18.43 -4.92 -13.09
CA LEU A 193 -17.08 -4.55 -12.70
C LEU A 193 -16.90 -4.67 -11.19
N CYS A 194 -17.76 -4.06 -10.35
CA CYS A 194 -17.65 -4.20 -8.90
C CYS A 194 -17.78 -5.64 -8.44
N PHE A 195 -18.82 -6.36 -8.90
CA PHE A 195 -19.04 -7.74 -8.48
C PHE A 195 -17.94 -8.69 -8.99
N GLY A 196 -17.44 -8.45 -10.20
CA GLY A 196 -16.29 -9.16 -10.77
C GLY A 196 -15.02 -8.93 -9.96
N THR A 197 -14.75 -7.69 -9.52
CA THR A 197 -13.61 -7.37 -8.64
C THR A 197 -13.73 -8.04 -7.28
N PHE A 198 -14.93 -8.04 -6.68
CA PHE A 198 -15.17 -8.77 -5.44
C PHE A 198 -14.88 -10.27 -5.57
N LEU A 199 -15.40 -10.90 -6.64
CA LEU A 199 -15.15 -12.33 -6.90
C LEU A 199 -13.67 -12.61 -7.17
N ALA A 200 -13.01 -11.77 -7.97
CA ALA A 200 -11.58 -11.87 -8.25
C ALA A 200 -10.75 -11.79 -6.96
N ALA A 201 -11.06 -10.83 -6.09
CA ALA A 201 -10.41 -10.67 -4.80
C ALA A 201 -10.63 -11.90 -3.89
N CYS A 202 -11.83 -12.48 -3.88
CA CYS A 202 -12.10 -13.74 -3.17
C CYS A 202 -11.34 -14.94 -3.76
N ILE A 203 -11.26 -15.06 -5.09
CA ILE A 203 -10.51 -16.13 -5.77
C ILE A 203 -9.03 -16.00 -5.44
N ILE A 204 -8.46 -14.81 -5.57
CA ILE A 204 -7.06 -14.55 -5.23
C ILE A 204 -6.80 -14.84 -3.77
N LEU A 205 -7.68 -14.40 -2.87
CA LEU A 205 -7.52 -14.70 -1.47
C LEU A 205 -7.54 -16.21 -1.21
N ALA A 206 -8.47 -16.94 -1.83
CA ALA A 206 -8.53 -18.40 -1.72
C ALA A 206 -7.26 -19.05 -2.28
N VAL A 207 -6.80 -18.62 -3.47
CA VAL A 207 -5.57 -19.11 -4.10
C VAL A 207 -4.38 -18.83 -3.20
N VAL A 208 -4.14 -17.58 -2.80
CA VAL A 208 -3.03 -17.20 -1.92
C VAL A 208 -3.07 -17.98 -0.61
N THR A 209 -4.23 -18.05 0.06
CA THR A 209 -4.32 -18.72 1.37
C THR A 209 -4.17 -20.24 1.28
N LEU A 210 -4.70 -20.89 0.25
CA LEU A 210 -4.61 -22.35 0.06
C LEU A 210 -3.26 -22.74 -0.56
N PHE A 211 -2.84 -22.03 -1.60
CA PHE A 211 -1.61 -22.29 -2.34
C PHE A 211 -0.38 -22.01 -1.50
N LEU A 212 -0.34 -20.93 -0.70
CA LEU A 212 0.82 -20.68 0.17
C LEU A 212 0.97 -21.76 1.25
N VAL A 213 -0.13 -22.34 1.73
CA VAL A 213 -0.06 -23.49 2.64
C VAL A 213 0.62 -24.68 1.95
N TRP A 214 0.30 -24.92 0.67
CA TRP A 214 0.91 -25.98 -0.13
C TRP A 214 2.34 -25.67 -0.58
N CYS A 215 2.67 -24.39 -0.79
CA CYS A 215 3.97 -23.94 -1.26
C CYS A 215 4.95 -23.63 -0.13
N THR A 216 4.54 -23.69 1.14
CA THR A 216 5.45 -23.55 2.29
C THR A 216 6.71 -24.44 2.18
N PRO A 217 6.65 -25.72 1.80
CA PRO A 217 7.87 -26.52 1.59
C PRO A 217 8.76 -26.01 0.45
N VAL A 218 8.16 -25.50 -0.62
CA VAL A 218 8.86 -24.94 -1.78
C VAL A 218 9.55 -23.62 -1.41
N ILE A 219 8.86 -22.73 -0.70
CA ILE A 219 9.42 -21.47 -0.21
C ILE A 219 10.60 -21.76 0.73
N ARG A 220 10.44 -22.70 1.67
CA ARG A 220 11.55 -23.13 2.55
C ARG A 220 12.72 -23.78 1.81
N PHE A 221 12.49 -24.33 0.63
CA PHE A 221 13.55 -24.82 -0.23
C PHE A 221 14.28 -23.66 -0.91
N PHE A 222 13.55 -22.68 -1.46
CA PHE A 222 14.13 -21.47 -2.04
C PHE A 222 14.88 -20.60 -1.03
N ASP A 223 14.39 -20.47 0.20
CA ASP A 223 15.08 -19.73 1.28
C ASP A 223 16.47 -20.29 1.61
N LYS A 224 16.73 -21.56 1.28
CA LYS A 224 18.04 -22.19 1.47
C LYS A 224 19.02 -21.92 0.32
N ILE A 225 18.53 -21.43 -0.82
CA ILE A 225 19.38 -21.12 -1.97
C ILE A 225 20.01 -19.75 -1.72
N PRO A 226 21.35 -19.66 -1.54
CA PRO A 226 22.00 -18.38 -1.30
C PRO A 226 21.80 -17.46 -2.52
N LEU A 227 21.47 -16.20 -2.27
CA LEU A 227 21.14 -15.19 -3.30
C LEU A 227 22.19 -15.11 -4.44
N TYR A 228 23.46 -15.39 -4.12
CA TYR A 228 24.56 -15.42 -5.09
C TYR A 228 24.36 -16.44 -6.21
N GLY A 229 23.63 -17.54 -5.95
CA GLY A 229 23.32 -18.57 -6.96
C GLY A 229 22.29 -18.13 -8.00
N ILE A 230 21.44 -17.14 -7.68
CA ILE A 230 20.45 -16.58 -8.60
C ILE A 230 21.08 -15.50 -9.47
N VAL A 231 21.99 -14.69 -8.91
CA VAL A 231 22.68 -13.60 -9.64
C VAL A 231 23.74 -14.13 -10.61
N ALA A 232 24.29 -15.32 -10.36
CA ALA A 232 25.31 -15.94 -11.20
C ALA A 232 24.77 -16.72 -12.42
N LEU A 233 23.45 -16.78 -12.58
CA LEU A 233 22.73 -17.58 -13.60
C LEU A 233 22.09 -16.65 -14.65
#